data_AF-A0A2V5QH62-F1
#
_entry.id   AF-A0A2V5QH62-F1
#
_cell.length_a   1.000
_cell.length_b   1.000
_cell.length_c   1.000
_cell.angle_alpha   90.00
_cell.angle_beta   90.00
_cell.angle_gamma   90.00
#
_symmetry.space_group_name_H-M   'P 1'
#
loop_
_entity.id
_entity.type
_entity.pdbx_description
1 polymer ?
#
loop_
_entity_poly.entity_id
_entity_poly.type
_entity_poly.pdbx_seq_one_letter_code
_entity_poly.pdbx_strand_id
1 'polypeptide(L)'
;MIGEGTHSTNQRRHAYVQENVEVGFFTDPTVCIGCKACEVACKEWNHVPDDGFVWSGNSYDNTGHLGASTWRHVMFVEQDRQKGGQIVGSYSVTGNGEDPFRWVFLSDVCKHCEEAGCLEACPTGAIVRTEVGSVLVQNDVCNGCGYCVVSCPFGVIDRRPQPLPDAGGAFKCTFCYDRQKSGLVPACAKVCPTESIVFGRLDDLRARATQRVQELRQHGYEDAQIYDPTETSVRGTHAFFLILGEPEAYGLPPKPQIPTIHLKSAWAAAFASAIGALIATLCAFAFL
;
A
#
# COMPACT_ATOMS: atom_id res chain seq x y z
N MET A 1 -11.99 -36.70 11.91
CA MET A 1 -11.37 -36.22 13.15
C MET A 1 -10.70 -34.91 12.83
N ILE A 2 -11.24 -33.83 13.39
CA ILE A 2 -10.88 -32.44 13.13
C ILE A 2 -9.54 -32.25 13.85
N GLY A 3 -8.44 -32.36 13.11
CA GLY A 3 -7.09 -32.27 13.66
C GLY A 3 -6.88 -30.93 14.37
N GLU A 4 -6.11 -30.95 15.45
CA GLU A 4 -5.73 -29.79 16.26
C GLU A 4 -5.49 -28.57 15.38
N GLY A 5 -6.46 -27.65 15.41
CA GLY A 5 -6.58 -26.56 14.46
C GLY A 5 -5.36 -25.65 14.55
N THR A 6 -4.64 -25.51 13.43
CA THR A 6 -3.69 -24.43 13.21
C THR A 6 -4.42 -23.11 13.38
N HIS A 7 -4.40 -22.54 14.59
CA HIS A 7 -4.98 -21.24 14.85
C HIS A 7 -4.39 -20.23 13.86
N SER A 8 -5.25 -19.58 13.09
CA SER A 8 -4.89 -18.49 12.18
C SER A 8 -3.87 -17.57 12.84
N THR A 9 -2.80 -17.21 12.13
CA THR A 9 -1.84 -16.20 12.64
C THR A 9 -2.56 -14.89 12.97
N ASN A 10 -3.66 -14.59 12.28
CA ASN A 10 -4.51 -13.42 12.49
C ASN A 10 -5.42 -13.53 13.74
N GLN A 11 -5.38 -14.63 14.49
CA GLN A 11 -6.16 -14.82 15.71
C GLN A 11 -5.30 -14.95 16.96
N ARG A 12 -3.97 -15.03 16.83
CA ARG A 12 -3.05 -15.17 17.96
C ARG A 12 -2.64 -13.82 18.54
N ARG A 13 -2.47 -13.79 19.86
CA ARG A 13 -1.77 -12.68 20.50
C ARG A 13 -0.27 -12.77 20.19
N HIS A 14 0.40 -11.62 20.12
CA HIS A 14 1.83 -11.52 19.85
C HIS A 14 2.50 -10.49 20.76
N ALA A 15 3.84 -10.50 20.78
CA ALA A 15 4.66 -9.55 21.52
C ALA A 15 5.60 -8.72 20.61
N TYR A 16 5.33 -8.66 19.30
CA TYR A 16 6.21 -8.02 18.31
C TYR A 16 6.70 -6.61 18.66
N VAL A 17 5.87 -5.76 19.26
CA VAL A 17 6.28 -4.41 19.71
C VAL A 17 7.30 -4.49 20.84
N GLN A 18 7.11 -5.40 21.81
CA GLN A 18 8.04 -5.57 22.94
C GLN A 18 9.36 -6.20 22.51
N GLU A 19 9.32 -7.03 21.46
CA GLU A 19 10.48 -7.74 20.91
C GLU A 19 11.19 -6.94 19.81
N ASN A 20 10.70 -5.74 19.44
CA ASN A 20 11.21 -4.91 18.33
C ASN A 20 11.34 -5.71 17.01
N VAL A 21 10.29 -6.47 16.69
CA VAL A 21 10.26 -7.33 15.50
C VAL A 21 9.59 -6.60 14.36
N GLU A 22 10.25 -6.57 13.20
CA GLU A 22 9.65 -6.09 11.96
C GLU A 22 8.53 -7.01 11.48
N VAL A 23 7.39 -6.39 11.15
CA VAL A 23 6.17 -7.11 10.79
C VAL A 23 5.59 -6.56 9.50
N GLY A 24 4.88 -7.42 8.79
CA GLY A 24 4.34 -7.12 7.47
C GLY A 24 2.87 -7.46 7.30
N PHE A 25 2.30 -6.95 6.20
CA PHE A 25 1.15 -7.56 5.53
C PHE A 25 1.63 -8.27 4.26
N PHE A 26 1.17 -9.50 4.10
CA PHE A 26 1.15 -10.20 2.81
C PHE A 26 -0.29 -10.29 2.32
N THR A 27 -0.59 -9.69 1.17
CA THR A 27 -1.92 -9.75 0.56
C THR A 27 -1.94 -10.64 -0.67
N ASP A 28 -2.74 -11.70 -0.65
CA ASP A 28 -2.94 -12.66 -1.75
C ASP A 28 -4.34 -12.47 -2.38
N PRO A 29 -4.43 -11.91 -3.60
CA PRO A 29 -5.70 -11.70 -4.28
C PRO A 29 -6.33 -13.00 -4.81
N THR A 30 -5.59 -14.11 -4.88
CA THR A 30 -6.13 -15.39 -5.39
C THR A 30 -7.20 -16.00 -4.49
N VAL A 31 -7.18 -15.64 -3.20
CA VAL A 31 -8.17 -16.07 -2.20
C VAL A 31 -9.05 -14.91 -1.71
N CYS A 32 -8.85 -13.70 -2.22
CA CYS A 32 -9.73 -12.58 -1.90
C CYS A 32 -11.11 -12.80 -2.53
N ILE A 33 -12.17 -12.44 -1.81
CA ILE A 33 -13.56 -12.59 -2.25
C ILE A 33 -14.28 -11.25 -2.42
N GLY A 34 -13.56 -10.13 -2.43
CA GLY A 34 -14.15 -8.80 -2.65
C GLY A 34 -15.12 -8.32 -1.57
N CYS A 35 -15.18 -8.96 -0.39
CA CYS A 35 -16.24 -8.69 0.60
C CYS A 35 -16.19 -7.30 1.27
N LYS A 36 -15.13 -6.50 1.06
CA LYS A 36 -14.88 -5.19 1.69
C LYS A 36 -14.90 -5.15 3.23
N ALA A 37 -15.01 -6.29 3.92
CA ALA A 37 -15.03 -6.36 5.40
C ALA A 37 -13.81 -5.68 6.03
N CYS A 38 -12.67 -5.73 5.33
CA CYS A 38 -11.43 -5.15 5.78
C CYS A 38 -11.35 -3.60 5.62
N GLU A 39 -12.15 -3.00 4.74
CA GLU A 39 -12.37 -1.54 4.70
C GLU A 39 -13.20 -1.13 5.91
N VAL A 40 -14.33 -1.82 6.12
CA VAL A 40 -15.27 -1.57 7.22
C VAL A 40 -14.57 -1.69 8.58
N ALA A 41 -13.84 -2.77 8.82
CA ALA A 41 -13.12 -2.96 10.07
C ALA A 41 -12.01 -1.92 10.28
N CYS A 42 -11.40 -1.41 9.20
CA CYS A 42 -10.41 -0.34 9.30
C CYS A 42 -11.07 0.96 9.75
N LYS A 43 -12.21 1.33 9.16
CA LYS A 43 -12.95 2.53 9.54
C LYS A 43 -13.49 2.42 10.96
N GLU A 44 -14.12 1.30 11.30
CA GLU A 44 -14.72 1.05 12.61
C GLU A 44 -13.67 1.16 13.73
N TRP A 45 -12.52 0.49 13.57
CA TRP A 45 -11.48 0.50 14.61
C TRP A 45 -10.86 1.88 14.81
N ASN A 46 -10.59 2.62 13.73
CA ASN A 46 -9.87 3.89 13.80
C ASN A 46 -10.79 5.11 13.83
N HIS A 47 -12.11 4.91 13.87
CA HIS A 47 -13.12 5.97 13.72
C HIS A 47 -12.87 6.88 12.51
N VAL A 48 -12.44 6.28 11.39
CA VAL A 48 -12.19 7.03 10.16
C VAL A 48 -13.52 7.54 9.62
N PRO A 49 -13.63 8.82 9.22
CA PRO A 49 -14.86 9.35 8.66
C PRO A 49 -15.37 8.55 7.45
N ASP A 50 -16.68 8.55 7.28
CA ASP A 50 -17.31 8.01 6.06
C ASP A 50 -16.98 8.89 4.84
N ASP A 51 -16.90 8.27 3.66
CA ASP A 51 -16.68 9.00 2.39
C ASP A 51 -18.00 9.50 1.78
N GLY A 52 -19.14 9.13 2.36
CA GLY A 52 -20.47 9.38 1.83
C GLY A 52 -20.94 8.27 0.89
N PHE A 53 -22.20 8.38 0.45
CA PHE A 53 -22.80 7.45 -0.51
C PHE A 53 -22.46 7.86 -1.95
N VAL A 54 -21.29 7.45 -2.42
CA VAL A 54 -20.86 7.64 -3.82
C VAL A 54 -20.96 6.31 -4.56
N TRP A 55 -21.67 6.30 -5.68
CA TRP A 55 -21.76 5.16 -6.58
C TRP A 55 -20.92 5.45 -7.83
N SER A 56 -19.92 4.62 -8.11
CA SER A 56 -19.08 4.79 -9.30
C SER A 56 -19.86 4.57 -10.60
N GLY A 57 -20.89 3.72 -10.55
CA GLY A 57 -21.79 3.41 -11.66
C GLY A 57 -21.17 2.50 -12.73
N ASN A 58 -19.90 2.15 -12.61
CA ASN A 58 -19.15 1.36 -13.58
C ASN A 58 -18.36 0.20 -12.94
N SER A 59 -18.37 0.07 -11.61
CA SER A 59 -17.68 -1.01 -10.89
C SER A 59 -18.35 -1.28 -9.54
N TYR A 60 -18.08 -2.45 -8.96
CA TYR A 60 -18.36 -2.73 -7.54
C TYR A 60 -17.40 -1.98 -6.60
N ASP A 61 -16.34 -1.41 -7.17
CA ASP A 61 -15.49 -0.48 -6.46
C ASP A 61 -16.13 0.91 -6.37
N ASN A 62 -16.81 1.15 -5.24
CA ASN A 62 -17.33 2.48 -4.87
C ASN A 62 -16.36 3.31 -4.02
N THR A 63 -15.22 2.74 -3.63
CA THR A 63 -14.24 3.40 -2.76
C THR A 63 -13.23 4.18 -3.61
N GLY A 64 -12.82 3.61 -4.75
CA GLY A 64 -12.03 4.26 -5.80
C GLY A 64 -10.54 4.40 -5.49
N HIS A 65 -10.16 5.04 -4.40
CA HIS A 65 -8.76 5.23 -4.03
C HIS A 65 -8.55 5.36 -2.52
N LEU A 66 -7.31 5.13 -2.09
CA LEU A 66 -6.86 5.43 -0.73
C LEU A 66 -6.75 6.95 -0.52
N GLY A 67 -7.03 7.42 0.69
CA GLY A 67 -6.99 8.84 1.03
C GLY A 67 -7.17 9.09 2.51
N ALA A 68 -7.45 10.34 2.89
CA ALA A 68 -7.51 10.75 4.30
C ALA A 68 -8.64 10.08 5.10
N SER A 69 -9.69 9.62 4.42
CA SER A 69 -10.86 8.92 4.99
C SER A 69 -10.98 7.45 4.55
N THR A 70 -10.04 6.96 3.74
CA THR A 70 -10.01 5.56 3.28
C THR A 70 -8.59 5.04 3.35
N TRP A 71 -8.29 4.29 4.42
CA TRP A 71 -6.94 3.79 4.69
C TRP A 71 -6.71 2.37 4.18
N ARG A 72 -7.78 1.72 3.71
CA ARG A 72 -7.81 0.41 3.11
C ARG A 72 -8.85 0.42 2.00
N HIS A 73 -8.55 -0.21 0.88
CA HIS A 73 -9.39 -0.18 -0.32
C HIS A 73 -9.38 -1.54 -1.00
N VAL A 74 -10.52 -2.07 -1.43
CA VAL A 74 -10.62 -3.29 -2.22
C VAL A 74 -10.95 -2.92 -3.66
N MET A 75 -9.99 -3.16 -4.54
CA MET A 75 -10.11 -2.99 -5.98
C MET A 75 -10.82 -4.18 -6.61
N PHE A 76 -11.61 -3.92 -7.64
CA PHE A 76 -12.29 -4.92 -8.45
C PHE A 76 -11.72 -4.84 -9.87
N VAL A 77 -10.81 -5.75 -10.20
CA VAL A 77 -10.04 -5.71 -11.45
C VAL A 77 -10.52 -6.80 -12.38
N GLU A 78 -11.12 -6.39 -13.49
CA GLU A 78 -11.57 -7.25 -14.59
C GLU A 78 -10.43 -7.36 -15.62
N GLN A 79 -10.07 -8.58 -16.00
CA GLN A 79 -8.97 -8.83 -16.93
C GLN A 79 -9.37 -9.92 -17.93
N ASP A 80 -9.10 -9.66 -19.20
CA ASP A 80 -9.27 -10.63 -20.31
C ASP A 80 -8.12 -11.64 -20.32
N ARG A 81 -8.00 -12.39 -19.22
CA ARG A 81 -6.98 -13.41 -18.98
C ARG A 81 -7.56 -14.59 -18.22
N GLN A 82 -6.97 -15.77 -18.41
CA GLN A 82 -7.42 -16.98 -17.74
C GLN A 82 -7.03 -16.97 -16.26
N LYS A 83 -7.92 -17.45 -15.38
CA LYS A 83 -7.63 -17.61 -13.96
C LYS A 83 -7.02 -18.99 -13.67
N GLY A 84 -5.70 -19.12 -13.79
CA GLY A 84 -5.02 -20.40 -13.58
C GLY A 84 -5.52 -21.46 -14.58
N GLY A 85 -5.73 -22.70 -14.14
CA GLY A 85 -6.32 -23.77 -14.94
C GLY A 85 -7.84 -23.67 -15.20
N GLN A 86 -8.45 -22.49 -15.19
CA GLN A 86 -9.89 -22.29 -15.39
C GLN A 86 -10.38 -23.00 -16.66
N ILE A 87 -11.37 -23.89 -16.51
CA ILE A 87 -12.09 -24.49 -17.62
C ILE A 87 -13.03 -23.43 -18.18
N VAL A 88 -12.69 -22.84 -19.32
CA VAL A 88 -13.54 -21.88 -20.01
C VAL A 88 -14.70 -22.64 -20.65
N GLY A 89 -15.94 -22.30 -20.27
CA GLY A 89 -17.14 -22.90 -20.84
C GLY A 89 -17.39 -22.39 -22.27
N SER A 90 -18.14 -23.14 -23.08
CA SER A 90 -18.48 -22.77 -24.46
C SER A 90 -19.37 -21.53 -24.61
N TYR A 91 -19.82 -20.94 -23.50
CA TYR A 91 -20.61 -19.71 -23.46
C TYR A 91 -19.69 -18.50 -23.43
N SER A 92 -19.03 -18.24 -24.56
CA SER A 92 -18.37 -16.98 -24.82
C SER A 92 -19.41 -15.90 -25.13
N VAL A 93 -19.31 -14.74 -24.47
CA VAL A 93 -20.14 -13.54 -24.76
C VAL A 93 -19.87 -13.04 -26.18
N THR A 94 -18.67 -13.28 -26.70
CA THR A 94 -18.21 -12.85 -28.03
C THR A 94 -18.41 -13.91 -29.12
N GLY A 95 -18.96 -15.09 -28.78
CA GLY A 95 -19.21 -16.19 -29.73
C GLY A 95 -17.97 -16.97 -30.18
N ASN A 96 -16.77 -16.52 -29.82
CA ASN A 96 -15.53 -17.27 -29.98
C ASN A 96 -15.24 -17.97 -28.64
N GLY A 97 -15.31 -19.30 -28.59
CA GLY A 97 -15.19 -20.13 -27.38
C GLY A 97 -13.86 -20.08 -26.60
N GLU A 98 -13.11 -18.98 -26.72
CA GLU A 98 -11.79 -18.72 -26.15
C GLU A 98 -11.71 -17.30 -25.57
N ASP A 99 -12.73 -16.86 -24.83
CA ASP A 99 -12.69 -15.55 -24.16
C ASP A 99 -12.41 -15.72 -22.67
N PRO A 100 -11.12 -15.85 -22.26
CA PRO A 100 -10.77 -16.08 -20.88
C PRO A 100 -10.98 -14.80 -20.06
N PHE A 101 -11.79 -14.89 -19.01
CA PHE A 101 -12.05 -13.78 -18.10
C PHE A 101 -11.64 -14.15 -16.68
N ARG A 102 -10.95 -13.24 -16.00
CA ARG A 102 -10.68 -13.33 -14.58
C ARG A 102 -11.08 -12.05 -13.85
N TRP A 103 -11.77 -12.24 -12.73
CA TRP A 103 -12.09 -11.20 -11.79
C TRP A 103 -11.17 -11.32 -10.58
N VAL A 104 -10.37 -10.28 -10.34
CA VAL A 104 -9.36 -10.23 -9.28
C VAL A 104 -9.75 -9.15 -8.28
N PHE A 105 -9.72 -9.50 -7.00
CA PHE A 105 -9.95 -8.56 -5.92
C PHE A 105 -8.64 -8.36 -5.15
N LEU A 106 -8.16 -7.13 -5.07
CA LEU A 106 -6.94 -6.81 -4.33
C LEU A 106 -7.26 -5.78 -3.26
N SER A 107 -6.87 -6.06 -2.02
CA SER A 107 -7.04 -5.09 -0.94
C SER A 107 -5.79 -4.26 -0.74
N ASP A 108 -5.81 -3.04 -1.24
CA ASP A 108 -4.73 -2.08 -1.14
C ASP A 108 -4.70 -1.33 0.21
N VAL A 109 -3.50 -0.86 0.57
CA VAL A 109 -3.19 -0.18 1.84
C VAL A 109 -1.89 0.64 1.71
N CYS A 110 -1.62 1.53 2.67
CA CYS A 110 -0.28 2.12 2.80
C CYS A 110 0.80 1.04 2.87
N LYS A 111 1.89 1.25 2.14
CA LYS A 111 2.96 0.27 1.98
C LYS A 111 3.94 0.21 3.16
N HIS A 112 3.92 1.22 4.04
CA HIS A 112 4.85 1.36 5.16
C HIS A 112 6.30 1.07 4.71
N CYS A 113 6.77 1.86 3.72
CA CYS A 113 8.04 1.63 3.03
C CYS A 113 9.23 1.56 3.99
N GLU A 114 10.25 0.78 3.62
CA GLU A 114 11.53 0.75 4.32
C GLU A 114 12.25 2.10 4.22
N GLU A 115 12.21 2.73 3.05
CA GLU A 115 12.52 4.14 2.87
C GLU A 115 11.28 4.90 2.45
N ALA A 116 10.77 5.71 3.37
CA ALA A 116 9.48 6.35 3.24
C ALA A 116 9.64 7.83 2.88
N GLY A 117 9.40 8.17 1.61
CA GLY A 117 9.46 9.56 1.15
C GLY A 117 8.53 10.50 1.91
N CYS A 118 7.39 10.02 2.41
CA CYS A 118 6.52 10.81 3.28
C CYS A 118 7.15 11.15 4.64
N LEU A 119 7.93 10.23 5.21
CA LEU A 119 8.68 10.44 6.45
C LEU A 119 9.82 11.45 6.20
N GLU A 120 10.62 11.23 5.16
CA GLU A 120 11.75 12.09 4.81
C GLU A 120 11.34 13.53 4.48
N ALA A 121 10.20 13.71 3.83
CA ALA A 121 9.70 15.02 3.44
C ALA A 121 9.00 15.79 4.57
N CYS A 122 8.75 15.17 5.73
CA CYS A 122 8.00 15.80 6.81
C CYS A 122 8.86 16.83 7.57
N PRO A 123 8.56 18.14 7.48
CA PRO A 123 9.41 19.16 8.10
C PRO A 123 9.24 19.26 9.62
N THR A 124 8.16 18.70 10.18
CA THR A 124 7.85 18.81 11.61
C THR A 124 8.30 17.62 12.43
N GLY A 125 8.74 16.53 11.79
CA GLY A 125 8.97 15.25 12.48
C GLY A 125 7.68 14.54 12.92
N ALA A 126 6.51 14.94 12.40
CA ALA A 126 5.23 14.30 12.74
C ALA A 126 5.12 12.86 12.22
N ILE A 127 5.94 12.44 11.25
CA ILE A 127 5.94 11.09 10.70
C ILE A 127 7.17 10.34 11.22
N VAL A 128 6.96 9.19 11.84
CA VAL A 128 8.01 8.41 12.51
C VAL A 128 8.00 6.95 12.09
N ARG A 129 9.14 6.28 12.22
CA ARG A 129 9.23 4.82 12.16
C ARG A 129 9.09 4.24 13.57
N THR A 130 8.20 3.28 13.71
CA THR A 130 7.95 2.55 14.96
C THR A 130 8.90 1.36 15.10
N GLU A 131 8.88 0.74 16.28
CA GLU A 131 9.72 -0.42 16.64
C GLU A 131 9.42 -1.67 15.82
N VAL A 132 8.25 -1.72 15.19
CA VAL A 132 7.82 -2.82 14.31
C VAL A 132 8.02 -2.49 12.83
N GLY A 133 8.78 -1.44 12.52
CA GLY A 133 9.08 -1.00 11.15
C GLY A 133 7.98 -0.18 10.48
N SER A 134 6.80 -0.04 11.10
CA SER A 134 5.71 0.73 10.52
C SER A 134 5.97 2.23 10.53
N VAL A 135 5.62 2.90 9.43
CA VAL A 135 5.60 4.38 9.33
C VAL A 135 4.29 4.92 9.91
N LEU A 136 4.33 5.82 10.89
CA LEU A 136 3.16 6.34 11.62
C LEU A 136 3.11 7.87 11.56
N VAL A 137 1.90 8.44 11.42
CA VAL A 137 1.68 9.89 11.56
C VAL A 137 1.20 10.18 12.97
N GLN A 138 1.84 11.13 13.65
CA GLN A 138 1.46 11.65 14.96
C GLN A 138 0.57 12.88 14.75
N ASN A 139 -0.74 12.69 14.91
CA ASN A 139 -1.74 13.70 14.53
C ASN A 139 -1.61 15.00 15.32
N ASP A 140 -1.18 14.92 16.58
CA ASP A 140 -0.93 16.04 17.49
C ASP A 140 0.31 16.87 17.12
N VAL A 141 1.25 16.30 16.35
CA VAL A 141 2.44 16.99 15.83
C VAL A 141 2.24 17.50 14.40
N CYS A 142 1.29 16.92 13.67
CA CYS A 142 1.04 17.25 12.28
C CYS A 142 0.47 18.67 12.12
N ASN A 143 1.19 19.54 11.41
CA ASN A 143 0.69 20.88 11.08
C ASN A 143 -0.07 20.94 9.73
N GLY A 144 -0.22 19.82 9.04
CA GLY A 144 -0.97 19.76 7.79
C GLY A 144 -0.30 20.41 6.57
N CYS A 145 1.03 20.51 6.50
CA CYS A 145 1.70 21.14 5.35
C CYS A 145 1.50 20.41 4.00
N GLY A 146 1.24 19.09 4.02
CA GLY A 146 0.97 18.30 2.81
C GLY A 146 2.18 17.82 2.02
N TYR A 147 3.42 18.09 2.46
CA TYR A 147 4.63 17.63 1.74
C TYR A 147 4.70 16.10 1.61
N CYS A 148 4.14 15.39 2.59
CA CYS A 148 4.04 13.95 2.57
C CYS A 148 3.14 13.40 1.44
N VAL A 149 2.13 14.16 0.99
CA VAL A 149 1.18 13.75 -0.06
C VAL A 149 1.90 13.57 -1.39
N VAL A 150 2.61 14.61 -1.83
CA VAL A 150 3.36 14.60 -3.10
C VAL A 150 4.62 13.74 -3.05
N SER A 151 5.10 13.43 -1.84
CA SER A 151 6.33 12.64 -1.65
C SER A 151 6.07 11.14 -1.55
N CYS A 152 4.81 10.72 -1.47
CA CYS A 152 4.45 9.31 -1.45
C CYS A 152 4.38 8.77 -2.88
N PRO A 153 5.26 7.82 -3.28
CA PRO A 153 5.22 7.26 -4.64
C PRO A 153 3.97 6.40 -4.91
N PHE A 154 3.21 6.08 -3.87
CA PHE A 154 2.00 5.27 -3.94
C PHE A 154 0.70 6.09 -3.80
N GLY A 155 0.78 7.39 -3.51
CA GLY A 155 -0.41 8.25 -3.38
C GLY A 155 -1.39 7.88 -2.25
N VAL A 156 -0.93 7.24 -1.17
CA VAL A 156 -1.80 6.66 -0.12
C VAL A 156 -1.99 7.52 1.13
N ILE A 157 -1.36 8.70 1.18
CA ILE A 157 -1.47 9.65 2.29
C ILE A 157 -2.05 10.94 1.74
N ASP A 158 -3.06 11.47 2.41
CA ASP A 158 -3.74 12.68 1.97
C ASP A 158 -4.15 13.57 3.17
N ARG A 159 -4.44 14.83 2.89
CA ARG A 159 -4.92 15.79 3.87
C ARG A 159 -6.43 15.70 4.00
N ARG A 160 -6.91 15.71 5.23
CA ARG A 160 -8.35 15.68 5.50
C ARG A 160 -8.97 17.06 5.25
N PRO A 161 -10.02 17.16 4.40
CA PRO A 161 -10.69 18.44 4.15
C PRO A 161 -11.64 18.83 5.29
N GLN A 162 -11.95 20.13 5.37
CA GLN A 162 -13.08 20.63 6.17
C GLN A 162 -14.41 20.13 5.58
N PRO A 163 -15.48 19.88 6.38
CA PRO A 163 -15.58 20.09 7.83
C PRO A 163 -15.31 18.82 8.66
N LEU A 164 -14.58 17.84 8.13
CA LEU A 164 -14.36 16.56 8.83
C LEU A 164 -13.53 16.77 10.13
N PRO A 165 -13.69 15.90 11.14
CA PRO A 165 -12.87 15.95 12.35
C PRO A 165 -11.38 15.94 12.02
N ASP A 166 -10.56 16.71 12.73
CA ASP A 166 -9.11 16.84 12.49
C ASP A 166 -8.73 17.33 11.07
N ALA A 167 -9.62 18.10 10.43
CA ALA A 167 -9.36 18.72 9.14
C ALA A 167 -8.03 19.49 9.11
N GLY A 168 -7.35 19.42 7.98
CA GLY A 168 -6.03 20.01 7.75
C GLY A 168 -4.88 19.02 7.97
N GLY A 169 -5.03 18.07 8.89
CA GLY A 169 -4.05 17.01 9.17
C GLY A 169 -3.88 16.01 8.01
N ALA A 170 -2.76 15.30 7.99
CA ALA A 170 -2.48 14.25 7.01
C ALA A 170 -2.77 12.86 7.60
N PHE A 171 -3.45 12.00 6.85
CA PHE A 171 -3.90 10.70 7.32
C PHE A 171 -3.62 9.60 6.31
N LYS A 172 -3.37 8.40 6.84
CA LYS A 172 -3.14 7.16 6.12
C LYS A 172 -3.27 6.00 7.11
N CYS A 173 -3.17 4.76 6.62
CA CYS A 173 -3.06 3.59 7.50
C CYS A 173 -1.96 3.74 8.56
N THR A 174 -2.29 3.36 9.79
CA THR A 174 -1.46 3.41 10.99
C THR A 174 -0.79 2.08 11.30
N PHE A 175 -0.93 1.09 10.42
CA PHE A 175 -0.58 -0.31 10.67
C PHE A 175 -1.29 -0.91 11.89
N CYS A 176 -2.36 -0.26 12.39
CA CYS A 176 -2.98 -0.58 13.68
C CYS A 176 -1.93 -0.71 14.82
N TYR A 177 -0.94 0.16 14.84
CA TYR A 177 0.16 0.11 15.81
C TYR A 177 -0.34 0.13 17.27
N ASP A 178 -1.45 0.82 17.54
CA ASP A 178 -2.19 0.81 18.80
C ASP A 178 -2.68 -0.59 19.21
N ARG A 179 -3.24 -1.37 18.26
CA ARG A 179 -3.63 -2.78 18.48
C ARG A 179 -2.42 -3.63 18.78
N GLN A 180 -1.34 -3.42 18.02
CA GLN A 180 -0.12 -4.19 18.15
C GLN A 180 0.54 -4.01 19.52
N LYS A 181 0.48 -2.80 20.11
CA LYS A 181 0.93 -2.56 21.50
C LYS A 181 0.21 -3.42 22.54
N SER A 182 -1.04 -3.80 22.24
CA SER A 182 -1.85 -4.69 23.08
C SER A 182 -1.75 -6.16 22.68
N GLY A 183 -0.79 -6.50 21.81
CA GLY A 183 -0.60 -7.84 21.27
C GLY A 183 -1.72 -8.32 20.35
N LEU A 184 -2.53 -7.40 19.81
CA LEU A 184 -3.59 -7.71 18.86
C LEU A 184 -3.11 -7.45 17.43
N VAL A 185 -3.47 -8.34 16.51
CA VAL A 185 -3.22 -8.11 15.08
C VAL A 185 -4.08 -6.96 14.53
N PRO A 186 -3.69 -6.36 13.39
CA PRO A 186 -4.48 -5.32 12.72
C PRO A 186 -5.92 -5.73 12.40
N ALA A 187 -6.85 -4.78 12.48
CA ALA A 187 -8.29 -5.03 12.32
C ALA A 187 -8.63 -5.63 10.94
N CYS A 188 -8.01 -5.12 9.89
CA CYS A 188 -8.20 -5.58 8.51
C CYS A 188 -7.72 -7.03 8.28
N ALA A 189 -6.62 -7.44 8.91
CA ALA A 189 -6.14 -8.82 8.85
C ALA A 189 -7.04 -9.76 9.69
N LYS A 190 -7.45 -9.32 10.89
CA LYS A 190 -8.32 -10.11 11.78
C LYS A 190 -9.67 -10.46 11.15
N VAL A 191 -10.27 -9.52 10.42
CA VAL A 191 -11.61 -9.70 9.83
C VAL A 191 -11.59 -10.47 8.51
N CYS A 192 -10.43 -10.68 7.90
CA CYS A 192 -10.34 -11.28 6.57
C CYS A 192 -10.78 -12.76 6.62
N PRO A 193 -11.94 -13.12 6.03
CA PRO A 193 -12.51 -14.46 6.21
C PRO A 193 -11.74 -15.56 5.47
N THR A 194 -11.00 -15.19 4.42
CA THR A 194 -10.25 -16.11 3.57
C THR A 194 -8.75 -16.07 3.80
N GLU A 195 -8.29 -15.28 4.78
CA GLU A 195 -6.86 -15.02 5.01
C GLU A 195 -6.14 -14.51 3.76
N SER A 196 -6.84 -13.81 2.87
CA SER A 196 -6.22 -13.02 1.79
C SER A 196 -5.23 -11.99 2.33
N ILE A 197 -5.38 -11.58 3.59
CA ILE A 197 -4.54 -10.58 4.24
C ILE A 197 -3.93 -11.24 5.46
N VAL A 198 -2.64 -11.52 5.41
CA VAL A 198 -1.91 -12.18 6.50
C VAL A 198 -0.97 -11.19 7.16
N PHE A 199 -0.99 -11.16 8.49
CA PHE A 199 -0.10 -10.34 9.30
C PHE A 199 0.87 -11.21 10.11
N GLY A 200 2.12 -10.78 10.24
CA GLY A 200 3.17 -11.54 10.93
C GLY A 200 4.56 -10.95 10.75
N ARG A 201 5.60 -11.70 11.13
CA ARG A 201 7.01 -11.31 10.93
C ARG A 201 7.30 -11.11 9.45
N LEU A 202 8.00 -10.04 9.09
CA LEU A 202 8.21 -9.66 7.70
C LEU A 202 8.90 -10.76 6.88
N ASP A 203 9.96 -11.37 7.42
CA ASP A 203 10.72 -12.43 6.74
C ASP A 203 9.89 -13.70 6.51
N ASP A 204 9.12 -14.12 7.51
CA ASP A 204 8.23 -15.29 7.42
C ASP A 204 7.19 -15.09 6.33
N LEU A 205 6.65 -13.87 6.23
CA LEU A 205 5.68 -13.52 5.19
C LEU A 205 6.30 -13.53 3.80
N ARG A 206 7.53 -13.02 3.64
CA ARG A 206 8.25 -13.06 2.35
C ARG A 206 8.50 -14.50 1.91
N ALA A 207 8.95 -15.37 2.83
CA ALA A 207 9.12 -16.80 2.56
C ALA A 207 7.79 -17.46 2.14
N ARG A 208 6.70 -17.19 2.86
CA ARG A 208 5.35 -17.66 2.52
C ARG A 208 4.91 -17.20 1.15
N ALA A 209 5.16 -15.94 0.80
CA ALA A 209 4.80 -15.39 -0.50
C ALA A 209 5.59 -16.03 -1.65
N THR A 210 6.89 -16.28 -1.47
CA THR A 210 7.71 -17.00 -2.46
C THR A 210 7.16 -18.41 -2.70
N GLN A 211 6.85 -19.14 -1.63
CA GLN A 211 6.23 -20.47 -1.75
C GLN A 211 4.88 -20.38 -2.48
N ARG A 212 4.02 -19.41 -2.10
CA ARG A 212 2.69 -19.24 -2.70
C ARG A 212 2.74 -18.97 -4.20
N VAL A 213 3.69 -18.16 -4.66
CA VAL A 213 3.88 -17.92 -6.11
C VAL A 213 4.29 -19.19 -6.84
N GLN A 214 5.19 -20.00 -6.26
CA GLN A 214 5.60 -21.27 -6.87
C GLN A 214 4.42 -22.24 -6.98
N GLU A 215 3.60 -22.36 -5.92
CA GLU A 215 2.38 -23.16 -5.93
C GLU A 215 1.40 -22.69 -7.02
N LEU A 216 1.16 -21.37 -7.13
CA LEU A 216 0.25 -20.83 -8.13
C LEU A 216 0.73 -21.08 -9.57
N ARG A 217 2.03 -20.93 -9.84
CA ARG A 217 2.61 -21.24 -11.15
C ARG A 217 2.42 -22.71 -11.54
N GLN A 218 2.54 -23.63 -10.58
CA GLN A 218 2.23 -25.05 -10.81
C GLN A 218 0.76 -25.31 -11.14
N HIS A 219 -0.15 -24.41 -10.74
CA HIS A 219 -1.59 -24.48 -11.01
C HIS A 219 -2.04 -23.56 -12.18
N GLY A 220 -1.11 -23.18 -13.06
CA GLY A 220 -1.41 -22.46 -14.30
C GLY A 220 -1.48 -20.93 -14.18
N TYR A 221 -1.10 -20.35 -13.03
CA TYR A 221 -0.98 -18.90 -12.88
C TYR A 221 0.43 -18.46 -13.29
N GLU A 222 0.73 -18.49 -14.59
CA GLU A 222 2.07 -18.19 -15.12
C GLU A 222 2.51 -16.74 -14.82
N ASP A 223 1.56 -15.81 -14.74
CA ASP A 223 1.79 -14.40 -14.47
C ASP A 223 1.76 -14.04 -12.97
N ALA A 224 1.76 -15.03 -12.07
CA ALA A 224 1.88 -14.79 -10.64
C ALA A 224 3.28 -14.28 -10.28
N GLN A 225 3.32 -13.16 -9.54
CA GLN A 225 4.54 -12.55 -9.04
C GLN A 225 4.32 -11.83 -7.70
N ILE A 226 5.43 -11.49 -7.02
CA ILE A 226 5.41 -10.69 -5.79
C ILE A 226 5.71 -9.24 -6.17
N TYR A 227 4.91 -8.32 -5.64
CA TYR A 227 5.18 -6.90 -5.63
C TYR A 227 5.76 -6.48 -4.27
N ASP A 228 7.09 -6.47 -4.17
CA ASP A 228 7.90 -5.93 -3.06
C ASP A 228 9.12 -5.20 -3.68
N PRO A 229 9.07 -3.87 -3.89
CA PRO A 229 10.02 -3.12 -4.72
C PRO A 229 11.37 -2.86 -4.01
N THR A 230 12.09 -3.94 -3.68
CA THR A 230 13.36 -3.92 -2.93
C THR A 230 14.53 -3.28 -3.68
N GLU A 231 14.50 -3.32 -5.00
CA GLU A 231 15.52 -2.80 -5.93
C GLU A 231 15.40 -1.30 -6.22
N THR A 232 14.38 -0.65 -5.66
CA THR A 232 14.13 0.78 -5.84
C THR A 232 14.59 1.58 -4.63
N SER A 233 14.48 2.91 -4.69
CA SER A 233 14.82 3.75 -3.54
C SER A 233 13.89 3.58 -2.33
N VAL A 234 12.70 2.96 -2.47
CA VAL A 234 11.87 2.63 -1.30
C VAL A 234 12.41 1.42 -0.51
N ARG A 235 13.35 0.65 -1.07
CA ARG A 235 14.05 -0.50 -0.45
C ARG A 235 13.16 -1.60 0.13
N GLY A 236 11.97 -1.77 -0.46
CA GLY A 236 10.98 -2.76 -0.03
C GLY A 236 9.87 -2.18 0.85
N THR A 237 8.86 -2.99 1.13
CA THR A 237 7.65 -2.55 1.83
C THR A 237 7.22 -3.49 2.94
N HIS A 238 6.66 -2.92 4.02
CA HIS A 238 6.05 -3.69 5.11
C HIS A 238 4.59 -4.08 4.77
N ALA A 239 4.03 -3.59 3.67
CA ALA A 239 2.84 -4.19 3.06
C ALA A 239 3.14 -4.48 1.59
N PHE A 240 3.17 -5.77 1.24
CA PHE A 240 3.51 -6.26 -0.08
C PHE A 240 2.46 -7.27 -0.56
N PHE A 241 2.46 -7.55 -1.86
CA PHE A 241 1.33 -8.20 -2.52
C PHE A 241 1.81 -9.35 -3.38
N LEU A 242 1.00 -10.39 -3.47
CA LEU A 242 0.98 -11.22 -4.66
C LEU A 242 0.11 -10.49 -5.70
N ILE A 243 0.56 -10.45 -6.94
CA ILE A 243 -0.21 -9.90 -8.06
C ILE A 243 -0.23 -10.90 -9.21
N LEU A 244 -1.26 -10.80 -10.06
CA LEU A 244 -1.39 -11.58 -11.28
C LEU A 244 -1.24 -10.64 -12.47
N GLY A 245 -0.13 -10.72 -13.18
CA GLY A 245 0.22 -9.79 -14.26
C GLY A 245 0.89 -8.52 -13.73
N GLU A 246 0.75 -7.42 -14.45
CA GLU A 246 1.55 -6.22 -14.23
C GLU A 246 1.06 -5.37 -13.04
N PRO A 247 1.97 -4.72 -12.27
CA PRO A 247 1.62 -3.86 -11.15
C PRO A 247 0.62 -2.74 -11.50
N GLU A 248 0.71 -2.16 -12.70
CA GLU A 248 -0.13 -1.05 -13.15
C GLU A 248 -1.60 -1.42 -13.22
N ALA A 249 -1.93 -2.70 -13.48
CA ALA A 249 -3.31 -3.18 -13.47
C ALA A 249 -3.97 -3.05 -12.07
N TYR A 250 -3.16 -2.88 -11.04
CA TYR A 250 -3.57 -2.69 -9.65
C TYR A 250 -3.28 -1.27 -9.14
N GLY A 251 -2.99 -0.32 -10.04
CA GLY A 251 -2.61 1.04 -9.64
C GLY A 251 -1.27 1.11 -8.90
N LEU A 252 -0.46 0.06 -8.96
CA LEU A 252 0.85 0.01 -8.32
C LEU A 252 1.92 0.50 -9.31
N PRO A 253 2.78 1.46 -8.94
CA PRO A 253 3.86 1.90 -9.80
C PRO A 253 4.89 0.76 -9.98
N PRO A 254 5.42 0.49 -11.18
CA PRO A 254 6.40 -0.59 -11.37
C PRO A 254 7.73 -0.35 -10.66
N LYS A 255 8.16 0.90 -10.61
CA LYS A 255 9.45 1.33 -10.05
C LYS A 255 9.25 2.56 -9.16
N PRO A 256 8.58 2.42 -8.00
CA PRO A 256 8.36 3.54 -7.09
C PRO A 256 9.69 4.14 -6.65
N GLN A 257 9.79 5.47 -6.64
CA GLN A 257 10.98 6.17 -6.17
C GLN A 257 10.61 7.27 -5.17
N ILE A 258 11.40 7.43 -4.11
CA ILE A 258 11.27 8.57 -3.21
C ILE A 258 11.90 9.81 -3.88
N PRO A 259 11.29 11.00 -3.77
CA PRO A 259 11.82 12.19 -4.46
C PRO A 259 13.23 12.62 -4.00
N THR A 260 13.64 12.23 -2.80
CA THR A 260 14.91 12.65 -2.19
C THR A 260 16.14 12.14 -2.93
N ILE A 261 16.02 11.10 -3.77
CA ILE A 261 17.12 10.66 -4.64
C ILE A 261 17.57 11.74 -5.63
N HIS A 262 16.68 12.68 -5.96
CA HIS A 262 16.97 13.78 -6.87
C HIS A 262 17.54 15.01 -6.17
N LEU A 263 17.62 15.04 -4.83
CA LEU A 263 18.11 16.21 -4.08
C LEU A 263 19.54 16.58 -4.45
N LYS A 264 20.45 15.60 -4.56
CA LYS A 264 21.86 15.87 -4.91
C LYS A 264 21.98 16.53 -6.28
N SER A 265 21.31 15.98 -7.29
CA SER A 265 21.31 16.56 -8.64
C SER A 265 20.63 17.92 -8.69
N ALA A 266 19.52 18.10 -7.96
CA ALA A 266 18.80 19.37 -7.91
C ALA A 266 19.65 20.47 -7.27
N TRP A 267 20.32 20.19 -6.14
CA TRP A 267 21.21 21.15 -5.49
C TRP A 267 22.44 21.48 -6.33
N ALA A 268 23.02 20.50 -7.02
CA ALA A 268 24.12 20.75 -7.95
C ALA A 268 23.70 21.68 -9.10
N ALA A 269 22.53 21.44 -9.70
CA ALA A 269 21.98 22.28 -10.76
C ALA A 269 21.63 23.70 -10.27
N ALA A 270 21.08 23.81 -9.06
CA ALA A 270 20.78 25.10 -8.44
C ALA A 270 22.06 25.91 -8.17
N PHE A 271 23.11 25.26 -7.65
CA PHE A 271 24.40 25.90 -7.40
C PHE A 271 25.08 26.34 -8.71
N ALA A 272 25.07 25.49 -9.73
CA ALA A 272 25.60 25.84 -11.05
C ALA A 272 24.85 27.04 -11.67
N SER A 273 23.52 27.06 -11.58
CA SER A 273 22.69 28.18 -12.04
C SER A 273 22.99 29.47 -11.27
N ALA A 274 23.17 29.40 -9.95
CA ALA A 274 23.52 30.55 -9.12
C ALA A 274 24.89 31.14 -9.47
N ILE A 275 25.91 30.28 -9.67
CA ILE A 275 27.23 30.71 -10.15
C ILE A 275 27.11 31.35 -11.53
N GLY A 276 26.38 30.72 -12.46
CA GLY A 276 26.18 31.26 -13.81
C GLY A 276 25.54 32.65 -13.79
N ALA A 277 24.51 32.84 -12.97
CA ALA A 277 23.86 34.13 -12.78
C ALA A 277 24.81 35.18 -12.16
N LEU A 278 25.62 34.79 -11.17
CA LEU A 278 26.62 35.68 -10.57
C LEU A 278 27.68 36.12 -11.59
N ILE A 279 28.22 35.18 -12.38
CA ILE A 279 29.20 35.47 -13.43
C ILE A 279 28.59 36.39 -14.48
N ALA A 280 27.37 36.12 -14.95
CA ALA A 280 26.68 36.95 -15.92
C ALA A 280 26.47 38.38 -15.40
N THR A 281 26.11 38.52 -14.12
CA THR A 281 25.97 39.82 -13.46
C THR A 281 27.30 40.56 -13.40
N LEU A 282 28.38 39.90 -12.95
CA LEU A 282 29.72 40.50 -12.90
C LEU A 282 30.22 40.92 -14.29
N CYS A 283 30.00 40.10 -15.31
CA CYS A 283 30.34 40.44 -16.70
C CYS A 283 29.55 41.66 -17.18
N ALA A 284 28.25 41.75 -16.90
CA ALA A 284 27.43 42.89 -17.31
C ALA A 284 27.91 44.21 -16.71
N PHE A 285 28.38 44.20 -15.45
CA PHE A 285 28.95 45.38 -14.79
C PHE A 285 30.41 45.67 -15.16
N ALA A 286 31.15 44.72 -15.74
CA ALA A 286 32.52 44.93 -16.20
C ALA A 286 32.60 45.67 -17.56
N PHE A 287 31.48 45.76 -18.30
CA PHE A 287 31.38 46.46 -19.58
C PHE A 287 30.57 47.78 -19.50
N LEU A 288 30.24 48.24 -18.29
CA LEU A 288 29.68 49.56 -17.97
C LEU A 288 30.76 50.46 -17.38
#